data_AF-A0A542AKC5-F1
#
_entry.id   AF-A0A542AKC5-F1
#
_cell.length_a   1.000
_cell.length_b   1.000
_cell.length_c   1.000
_cell.angle_alpha   90.00
_cell.angle_beta   90.00
_cell.angle_gamma   90.00
#
_symmetry.space_group_name_H-M   'P 1'
#
loop_
_entity.id
_entity.type
_entity.pdbx_description
1 polymer ?
#
loop_
_entity_poly.entity_id
_entity_poly.type
_entity_poly.pdbx_seq_one_letter_code
_entity_poly.pdbx_strand_id
1 'polypeptide(L)' 'MNGIKHRREKIGLTQIELAIALHVKQASVSRWENGESMPSADKLPEIAKVLNCRIEDLYANKNA' A
#
# COMPACT_ATOMS: atom_id res chain seq x y z
N MET A 1 0.67 7.84 2.84
CA MET A 1 1.27 6.74 3.61
C MET A 1 2.46 6.21 2.80
N ASN A 2 3.69 6.62 3.13
CA ASN A 2 4.83 6.39 2.23
C ASN A 2 5.31 4.93 2.17
N GLY A 3 4.96 4.09 3.16
CA GLY A 3 5.37 2.69 3.20
C GLY A 3 4.75 1.83 2.11
N ILE A 4 3.46 2.04 1.79
CA ILE A 4 2.75 1.31 0.71
C ILE A 4 3.45 1.55 -0.63
N LYS A 5 3.65 2.81 -1.01
CA LYS A 5 4.31 3.18 -2.27
C LYS A 5 5.68 2.55 -2.39
N HIS A 6 6.50 2.70 -1.35
CA HIS A 6 7.86 2.18 -1.34
C HIS A 6 7.90 0.65 -1.46
N ARG A 7 7.02 -0.07 -0.76
CA ARG A 7 6.95 -1.53 -0.83
C ARG A 7 6.43 -2.00 -2.18
N ARG A 8 5.40 -1.35 -2.73
CA ARG A 8 4.87 -1.62 -4.08
C ARG A 8 5.96 -1.49 -5.14
N GLU A 9 6.70 -0.38 -5.13
CA GLU A 9 7.79 -0.12 -6.08
C GLU A 9 8.94 -1.11 -5.91
N LYS A 10 9.26 -1.52 -4.68
CA LYS A 10 10.31 -2.51 -4.39
C LYS A 10 10.05 -3.87 -5.04
N ILE A 11 8.79 -4.26 -5.18
CA ILE A 11 8.40 -5.54 -5.82
C ILE A 11 7.95 -5.36 -7.28
N GLY A 12 8.13 -4.16 -7.86
CA GLY A 12 7.86 -3.89 -9.28
C GLY A 12 6.38 -3.77 -9.66
N LEU A 13 5.47 -3.61 -8.70
CA LEU A 13 4.05 -3.46 -8.99
C LEU A 13 3.70 -2.01 -9.37
N THR A 14 2.77 -1.86 -10.30
CA THR A 14 2.04 -0.62 -10.57
C THR A 14 0.89 -0.44 -9.58
N GLN A 15 0.37 0.79 -9.44
CA GLN A 15 -0.79 1.05 -8.57
C GLN A 15 -2.02 0.26 -8.99
N ILE A 16 -2.20 0.02 -10.29
CA ILE A 16 -3.35 -0.73 -10.80
C ILE A 16 -3.23 -2.23 -10.51
N GLU A 17 -2.03 -2.81 -10.60
CA GLU A 17 -1.81 -4.22 -10.23
C GLU A 17 -2.04 -4.45 -8.74
N LEU A 18 -1.59 -3.53 -7.88
CA LEU A 18 -1.88 -3.58 -6.45
C LEU A 18 -3.38 -3.45 -6.18
N ALA A 19 -4.07 -2.57 -6.91
CA ALA A 19 -5.52 -2.39 -6.76
C ALA A 19 -6.31 -3.64 -7.16
N ILE A 20 -5.91 -4.30 -8.26
CA ILE A 20 -6.48 -5.57 -8.73
C ILE A 20 -6.29 -6.66 -7.67
N ALA A 21 -5.08 -6.79 -7.12
CA ALA A 21 -4.77 -7.78 -6.09
C ALA A 21 -5.56 -7.59 -4.78
N LEU A 22 -5.97 -6.36 -4.48
CA LEU A 22 -6.72 -5.99 -3.26
C LEU A 22 -8.23 -5.81 -3.50
N HIS A 23 -8.70 -6.04 -4.73
CA HIS A 23 -10.09 -5.81 -5.13
C HIS A 23 -10.59 -4.40 -4.80
N VAL A 24 -9.75 -3.39 -5.03
CA VAL A 24 -10.08 -1.96 -4.85
C VAL A 24 -9.89 -1.18 -6.14
N LYS A 25 -10.31 0.09 -6.13
CA LYS A 25 -10.03 1.01 -7.25
C LYS A 25 -8.58 1.48 -7.18
N GLN A 26 -7.94 1.69 -8.33
CA GLN A 26 -6.60 2.29 -8.40
C GLN A 26 -6.53 3.68 -7.75
N ALA A 27 -7.63 4.44 -7.79
CA ALA A 27 -7.77 5.69 -7.05
C ALA A 27 -7.66 5.52 -5.52
N SER A 28 -8.12 4.39 -4.95
CA SER A 28 -7.94 4.10 -3.52
C SER A 28 -6.47 3.95 -3.17
N VAL A 29 -5.73 3.18 -3.98
CA VAL A 29 -4.28 2.99 -3.82
C VAL A 29 -3.54 4.33 -3.92
N SER A 30 -3.86 5.14 -4.93
CA SER A 30 -3.27 6.47 -5.09
C SER A 30 -3.47 7.36 -3.86
N ARG A 31 -4.71 7.42 -3.34
CA ARG A 31 -5.03 8.18 -2.11
C ARG A 31 -4.27 7.68 -0.89
N TRP A 32 -4.12 6.36 -0.73
CA TRP A 32 -3.33 5.79 0.36
C TRP A 32 -1.86 6.18 0.26
N GLU A 33 -1.27 6.06 -0.93
CA GLU A 33 0.12 6.42 -1.18
C GLU A 33 0.38 7.91 -0.91
N ASN A 34 -0.52 8.78 -1.36
CA ASN A 34 -0.44 10.23 -1.14
C ASN A 34 -0.82 10.67 0.29
N GLY A 35 -1.41 9.79 1.09
CA GLY A 35 -1.89 10.13 2.44
C GLY A 35 -3.19 10.92 2.47
N GLU A 36 -3.92 10.98 1.36
CA GLU A 36 -5.26 11.58 1.26
C GLU A 36 -6.33 10.73 1.96
N SER A 37 -6.10 9.43 2.08
CA SER A 37 -6.92 8.52 2.88
C SER A 37 -6.08 7.38 3.45
N MET A 38 -6.69 6.61 4.35
CA MET A 38 -6.08 5.42 4.93
C MET A 38 -6.83 4.16 4.45
N PRO A 39 -6.15 3.03 4.26
CA PRO A 39 -6.82 1.74 4.15
C PRO A 39 -7.61 1.45 5.42
N SER A 40 -8.73 0.76 5.29
CA SER A 40 -9.46 0.24 6.44
C SER A 40 -8.62 -0.83 7.17
N ALA A 41 -8.88 -1.03 8.46
CA ALA A 41 -8.06 -1.92 9.29
C ALA A 41 -8.05 -3.37 8.78
N ASP A 42 -9.15 -3.83 8.19
CA ASP A 42 -9.29 -5.15 7.55
C ASP A 42 -8.44 -5.30 6.28
N LYS A 43 -8.08 -4.19 5.61
CA LYS A 43 -7.24 -4.20 4.40
C LYS A 43 -5.75 -4.24 4.72
N LEU A 44 -5.33 -3.86 5.92
CA LEU A 44 -3.91 -3.82 6.29
C LEU A 44 -3.21 -5.19 6.18
N PRO A 45 -3.80 -6.32 6.65
CA PRO A 45 -3.21 -7.63 6.47
C PRO A 45 -3.13 -8.06 5.00
N GLU A 46 -4.14 -7.72 4.19
CA GLU A 46 -4.16 -8.02 2.75
C GLU A 46 -3.05 -7.25 2.01
N ILE A 47 -2.91 -5.95 2.30
CA ILE A 47 -1.84 -5.11 1.73
C ILE A 47 -0.48 -5.66 2.11
N ALA A 48 -0.25 -5.98 3.38
CA ALA A 48 1.01 -6.53 3.85
C ALA A 48 1.36 -7.87 3.16
N LYS A 49 0.34 -8.73 2.95
CA LYS A 49 0.50 -10.00 2.23
C LYS A 49 0.87 -9.80 0.77
N VAL A 50 0.16 -8.93 0.03
CA VAL A 50 0.44 -8.65 -1.39
C VAL A 50 1.83 -8.02 -1.55
N LEU A 51 2.22 -7.14 -0.63
CA LEU A 51 3.50 -6.44 -0.66
C LEU A 51 4.67 -7.22 -0.03
N ASN A 52 4.41 -8.45 0.44
CA ASN A 52 5.37 -9.31 1.13
C ASN A 52 6.16 -8.57 2.22
N CYS A 53 5.43 -7.88 3.11
CA CYS A 53 6.00 -7.10 4.20
C CYS A 53 5.19 -7.24 5.49
N ARG A 54 5.66 -6.65 6.58
CA ARG A 54 4.92 -6.57 7.85
C ARG A 54 3.96 -5.39 7.81
N ILE A 55 2.87 -5.45 8.58
CA ILE A 55 1.88 -4.34 8.63
C ILE A 55 2.54 -3.03 9.07
N GLU A 56 3.50 -3.07 10.00
CA GLU A 56 4.29 -1.91 10.43
C GLU A 56 5.08 -1.24 9.30
N ASP A 57 5.51 -2.01 8.29
CA ASP A 57 6.23 -1.49 7.13
C ASP A 57 5.34 -0.58 6.26
N LEU A 58 4.02 -0.72 6.36
CA LEU A 58 3.07 0.14 5.64
C LEU A 58 3.13 1.58 6.15
N TYR A 59 3.50 1.77 7.43
CA TYR A 59 3.53 3.07 8.09
C TYR A 59 4.92 3.74 8.04
N ALA A 60 5.96 3.03 7.61
CA ALA A 60 7.31 3.57 7.57
C ALA A 60 7.37 4.82 6.67
N ASN A 61 7.58 5.97 7.30
CA ASN A 61 7.90 7.22 6.63
C ASN A 61 9.43 7.27 6.49
N LYS A 62 9.96 7.47 5.27
CA LYS A 62 11.36 7.85 5.12
C LYS A 62 11.54 9.25 5.70
N ASN A 63 11.92 9.31 6.97
CA ASN A 63 12.61 10.41 7.64
C ASN A 63 13.37 9.80 8.82
N ALA A 64 14.45 9.10 8.48
CA ALA A 64 15.61 8.85 9.32
C ALA A 64 16.84 9.12 8.45
#